data_AF-A0A7Y2T5I7-F1
#
_entry.id   AF-A0A7Y2T5I7-F1
#
_cell.length_a   1.000
_cell.length_b   1.000
_cell.length_c   1.000
_cell.angle_alpha   90.00
_cell.angle_beta   90.00
_cell.angle_gamma   90.00
#
_symmetry.space_group_name_H-M   'P 1'
#
loop_
_entity.id
_entity.type
_entity.pdbx_description
1 polymer ?
#
loop_
_entity_poly.entity_id
_entity_poly.type
_entity_poly.pdbx_seq_one_letter_code
_entity_poly.pdbx_strand_id
1 'polypeptide(L)'
;MIVKTYCSLHRRPFGLMFRKKNSTEWEGYSSLAAPENRNIVGYGPDIIRGGISTSSVYPGCPYCASKTIFLCNDCNTLHCFGQSHERPDGTWASCVNCGDIGPMIEGIESLDAYSDIGGA
;
A
#
# COMPACT_ATOMS: atom_id res chain seq x y z
N MET A 1 7.02 -7.92 7.68
CA MET A 1 5.55 -7.76 7.73
C MET A 1 5.01 -7.73 6.31
N ILE A 2 3.80 -8.24 6.07
CA ILE A 2 3.15 -8.15 4.75
C ILE A 2 1.87 -7.35 4.90
N VAL A 3 1.72 -6.28 4.14
CA VAL A 3 0.54 -5.41 4.12
C VAL A 3 -0.22 -5.63 2.82
N LYS A 4 -1.53 -5.85 2.93
CA LYS A 4 -2.41 -5.93 1.76
C LYS A 4 -2.43 -4.57 1.07
N THR A 5 -2.07 -4.56 -0.21
CA THR A 5 -1.95 -3.37 -1.04
C THR A 5 -2.74 -3.59 -2.33
N TYR A 6 -3.22 -2.54 -2.97
CA TYR A 6 -3.90 -2.64 -4.27
C TYR A 6 -3.10 -1.96 -5.37
N CYS A 7 -3.07 -2.59 -6.55
CA CYS A 7 -2.63 -1.91 -7.74
C CYS A 7 -3.71 -0.91 -8.17
N SER A 8 -3.38 0.38 -8.17
CA SER A 8 -4.33 1.41 -8.61
C SER A 8 -4.72 1.26 -10.09
N LEU A 9 -3.76 0.90 -10.95
CA LEU A 9 -3.98 0.74 -12.40
C LEU A 9 -4.81 -0.49 -12.76
N HIS A 10 -4.41 -1.67 -12.31
CA HIS A 10 -5.08 -2.93 -12.67
C HIS A 10 -6.18 -3.35 -11.69
N ARG A 11 -6.33 -2.60 -10.59
CA ARG A 11 -7.35 -2.84 -9.55
C ARG A 11 -7.27 -4.24 -8.92
N ARG A 12 -6.07 -4.82 -8.82
CA ARG A 12 -5.81 -6.15 -8.24
C ARG A 12 -5.08 -6.03 -6.89
N PRO A 13 -5.44 -6.84 -5.87
CA PRO A 13 -4.72 -6.88 -4.60
C PRO A 13 -3.35 -7.54 -4.75
N PHE A 14 -2.37 -7.15 -3.94
CA PHE A 14 -1.05 -7.78 -3.80
C PHE A 14 -0.53 -7.61 -2.36
N GLY A 15 0.48 -8.38 -2.00
CA GLY A 15 1.18 -8.22 -0.72
C GLY A 15 2.41 -7.35 -0.90
N LEU A 16 2.54 -6.28 -0.10
CA LEU A 16 3.75 -5.48 0.00
C LEU A 16 4.50 -5.87 1.28
N MET A 17 5.75 -6.29 1.14
CA MET A 17 6.58 -6.76 2.23
C MET A 17 7.39 -5.60 2.81
N PHE A 18 7.17 -5.32 4.10
CA PHE A 18 7.88 -4.32 4.88
C PHE A 18 8.87 -4.95 5.85
N ARG A 19 10.00 -4.29 6.06
CA ARG A 19 10.96 -4.57 7.14
C ARG A 19 11.32 -3.27 7.85
N LYS A 20 11.75 -3.36 9.11
CA LYS A 20 12.32 -2.20 9.81
C LYS A 20 13.63 -1.80 9.13
N LYS A 21 13.75 -0.51 8.79
CA LYS A 21 14.99 0.10 8.32
C LYS A 21 15.85 0.55 9.51
N ASN A 22 15.21 1.09 10.54
CA ASN A 22 15.81 1.42 11.84
C ASN A 22 14.71 1.42 12.94
N SER A 23 14.97 2.05 14.09
CA SER A 23 14.03 2.11 15.22
C SER A 23 12.74 2.87 14.92
N THR A 24 12.74 3.79 13.94
CA THR A 24 11.62 4.70 13.63
C THR A 24 11.15 4.64 12.18
N GLU A 25 11.80 3.85 11.32
CA GLU A 25 11.50 3.77 9.89
C GLU A 25 11.26 2.34 9.41
N TRP A 26 10.34 2.21 8.47
CA TRP A 26 10.03 0.99 7.75
C TRP A 26 10.22 1.19 6.25
N GLU A 27 10.71 0.14 5.59
CA GLU A 27 10.85 0.13 4.15
C GLU A 27 10.13 -1.07 3.52
N GLY A 28 9.33 -0.79 2.51
CA GLY A 28 8.79 -1.80 1.60
C GLY A 28 9.89 -2.27 0.66
N TYR A 29 10.24 -3.56 0.71
CA TYR A 29 11.42 -4.07 -0.02
C TYR A 29 11.08 -5.12 -1.09
N SER A 30 9.88 -5.70 -1.07
CA SER A 30 9.46 -6.73 -2.03
C SER A 30 7.94 -6.78 -2.17
N SER A 31 7.44 -7.36 -3.25
CA SER A 31 6.01 -7.54 -3.51
C SER A 31 5.68 -8.95 -3.99
N LEU A 32 4.44 -9.38 -3.76
CA LEU A 32 3.90 -10.66 -4.20
C LEU A 32 2.50 -10.46 -4.78
N ALA A 33 2.27 -10.90 -6.02
CA ALA A 33 0.94 -10.92 -6.62
C ALA A 33 -0.03 -11.77 -5.78
N ALA A 34 -1.26 -11.28 -5.57
CA ALA A 34 -2.32 -12.12 -5.02
C ALA A 34 -2.76 -13.15 -6.06
N PRO A 35 -2.84 -14.45 -5.69
CA PRO A 35 -3.58 -15.43 -6.47
C PRO A 35 -5.06 -15.05 -6.54
N GLU A 36 -5.73 -15.32 -7.66
CA GLU A 36 -7.15 -14.96 -7.89
C GLU A 36 -8.12 -15.58 -6.86
N ASN A 37 -7.71 -16.65 -6.19
CA ASN A 37 -8.49 -17.40 -5.21
C ASN A 37 -8.00 -17.24 -3.76
N ARG A 38 -7.02 -16.37 -3.49
CA ARG A 38 -6.47 -16.19 -2.15
C ARG A 38 -6.73 -14.77 -1.68
N ASN A 39 -7.60 -14.63 -0.68
CA ASN A 39 -7.65 -13.42 0.12
C ASN A 39 -6.26 -13.23 0.75
N ILE A 40 -5.49 -12.24 0.29
CA ILE A 40 -4.32 -11.80 1.05
C ILE A 40 -4.85 -11.10 2.28
N VAL A 41 -5.00 -11.86 3.35
CA VAL A 41 -5.17 -11.33 4.71
C VAL A 41 -3.80 -10.79 5.12
N GLY A 42 -3.72 -9.56 5.63
CA GLY A 42 -2.46 -9.00 6.13
C GLY A 42 -1.86 -9.95 7.17
N TYR A 43 -0.63 -10.44 6.93
CA TYR A 43 0.02 -11.38 7.84
C TYR A 43 0.78 -10.61 8.92
N GLY A 44 0.13 -10.38 10.07
CA GLY A 44 0.78 -9.98 11.31
C GLY A 44 -0.11 -9.18 12.27
N PRO A 45 0.06 -9.32 13.59
CA PRO A 45 -0.71 -8.60 14.62
C PRO A 45 -0.26 -7.14 14.84
N ASP A 46 0.63 -6.60 14.00
CA ASP A 46 1.43 -5.42 14.32
C ASP A 46 1.05 -4.21 13.49
N ILE A 47 0.74 -3.10 14.15
CA ILE A 47 0.66 -1.77 13.52
C ILE A 47 2.07 -1.34 13.11
N ILE A 48 2.25 -0.91 11.86
CA ILE A 48 3.47 -0.22 11.45
C ILE A 48 3.36 1.23 11.89
N ARG A 49 4.25 1.65 12.79
CA ARG A 49 4.41 3.05 13.18
C ARG A 49 5.79 3.55 12.79
N GLY A 50 5.86 4.80 12.34
CA GLY A 50 7.09 5.48 11.94
C GLY A 50 7.08 5.88 10.47
N GLY A 51 8.22 6.39 9.99
CA GLY A 51 8.36 6.79 8.59
C GLY A 51 8.30 5.59 7.66
N ILE A 52 7.34 5.58 6.74
CA ILE A 52 7.12 4.47 5.81
C ILE A 52 7.50 4.92 4.41
N SER A 53 8.35 4.11 3.77
CA SER A 53 8.88 4.37 2.44
C SER A 53 9.07 3.06 1.67
N THR A 54 9.43 3.16 0.40
CA THR A 54 9.86 2.00 -0.40
C THR A 54 11.38 2.01 -0.54
N SER A 55 11.99 0.84 -0.40
CA SER A 55 13.43 0.63 -0.56
C SER A 55 13.87 0.87 -2.01
N SER A 56 15.13 1.23 -2.23
CA SER A 56 15.70 1.38 -3.59
C SER A 56 15.70 0.07 -4.38
N VAL A 57 15.77 -1.07 -3.67
CA VAL A 57 15.73 -2.42 -4.26
C VAL A 57 14.31 -2.94 -4.48
N TYR A 58 13.28 -2.18 -4.09
CA TYR A 58 11.89 -2.57 -4.29
C TYR A 58 11.61 -2.71 -5.81
N PRO A 59 11.19 -3.91 -6.29
CA PRO A 59 10.94 -4.13 -7.71
C PRO A 59 9.71 -3.35 -8.22
N GLY A 60 8.86 -2.85 -7.32
CA GLY A 60 7.61 -2.18 -7.65
C GLY A 60 6.38 -3.07 -7.49
N CYS A 61 5.23 -2.52 -7.84
CA CYS A 61 3.97 -3.22 -7.90
C CYS A 61 4.09 -4.43 -8.86
N PRO A 62 3.65 -5.63 -8.46
CA PRO A 62 3.82 -6.83 -9.29
C PRO A 62 2.96 -6.80 -10.57
N TYR A 63 2.02 -5.86 -10.68
CA TYR A 63 1.14 -5.74 -11.83
C TYR A 63 1.50 -4.58 -12.77
N CYS A 64 1.97 -3.44 -12.23
CA CYS A 64 2.27 -2.25 -13.04
C CYS A 64 3.66 -1.65 -12.81
N ALA A 65 4.53 -2.31 -12.04
CA ALA A 65 5.90 -1.89 -11.71
C ALA A 65 6.05 -0.54 -10.98
N SER A 66 4.94 0.15 -10.61
CA SER A 66 5.02 1.40 -9.84
C SER A 66 5.73 1.17 -8.50
N LYS A 67 6.76 1.98 -8.23
CA LYS A 67 7.59 1.90 -7.02
C LYS A 67 7.08 2.76 -5.89
N THR A 68 6.18 3.69 -6.16
CA THR A 68 5.59 4.58 -5.17
C THR A 68 4.30 4.00 -4.63
N ILE A 69 3.99 4.38 -3.39
CA ILE A 69 2.79 3.95 -2.67
C ILE A 69 2.07 5.15 -2.10
N PHE A 70 0.77 5.00 -1.86
CA PHE A 70 -0.05 5.98 -1.16
C PHE A 70 -1.07 5.27 -0.26
N LEU A 71 -1.46 5.94 0.82
CA LEU A 71 -2.51 5.50 1.74
C LEU A 71 -3.77 6.32 1.49
N CYS A 72 -4.92 5.65 1.38
CA CYS A 72 -6.20 6.35 1.35
C CYS A 72 -6.55 6.83 2.76
N ASN A 73 -6.79 8.13 2.97
CA ASN A 73 -7.11 8.67 4.29
C ASN A 73 -8.55 8.39 4.74
N ASP A 74 -9.43 8.02 3.83
CA ASP A 74 -10.84 7.71 4.13
C ASP A 74 -11.00 6.27 4.65
N CYS A 75 -10.41 5.30 3.95
CA CYS A 75 -10.54 3.88 4.29
C CYS A 75 -9.24 3.19 4.70
N ASN A 76 -8.16 3.94 4.92
CA ASN A 76 -6.83 3.49 5.36
C ASN A 76 -6.22 2.35 4.51
N THR A 77 -6.70 2.14 3.28
CA THR A 77 -6.18 1.10 2.38
C THR A 77 -4.92 1.56 1.65
N LEU A 78 -3.90 0.70 1.59
CA LEU A 78 -2.63 0.98 0.89
C LEU A 78 -2.74 0.66 -0.61
N HIS A 79 -2.12 1.49 -1.43
CA HIS A 79 -2.11 1.35 -2.89
C HIS A 79 -0.71 1.60 -3.46
N CYS A 80 -0.39 0.99 -4.62
CA CYS A 80 0.68 1.53 -5.46
C CYS A 80 0.18 2.78 -6.20
N PHE A 81 1.09 3.67 -6.57
CA PHE A 81 0.79 4.87 -7.33
C PHE A 81 1.03 4.65 -8.84
N GLY A 82 0.36 3.65 -9.41
CA GLY A 82 0.45 3.31 -10.83
C GLY A 82 -0.59 4.00 -11.71
N GLN A 83 -1.69 4.47 -11.13
CA GLN A 83 -2.68 5.32 -11.79
C GLN A 83 -2.83 6.60 -10.98
N SER A 84 -2.64 7.74 -11.63
CA SER A 84 -2.79 9.07 -11.07
C SER A 84 -3.49 10.00 -12.06
N HIS A 85 -4.01 11.10 -11.54
CA HIS A 85 -4.65 12.15 -12.32
C HIS A 85 -3.91 13.46 -12.05
N GLU A 86 -3.27 14.03 -13.05
CA GLU A 86 -2.74 15.39 -12.93
C GLU A 86 -3.88 16.40 -12.96
N ARG A 87 -3.87 17.32 -12.00
CA ARG A 87 -4.78 18.46 -11.92
C ARG A 87 -3.97 19.75 -11.74
N PRO A 88 -4.56 20.93 -12.01
CA PRO A 88 -3.85 22.20 -11.84
C PRO A 88 -3.30 22.45 -10.44
N ASP A 89 -3.90 21.81 -9.42
CA ASP A 89 -3.55 21.92 -8.01
C ASP A 89 -2.66 20.77 -7.50
N GLY A 90 -2.25 19.84 -8.37
CA GLY A 90 -1.32 18.76 -8.04
C GLY A 90 -1.73 17.41 -8.57
N THR A 91 -1.12 16.36 -8.03
CA THR A 91 -1.38 14.98 -8.45
C THR A 91 -2.41 14.32 -7.55
N TRP A 92 -3.43 13.71 -8.14
CA TRP A 92 -4.53 13.07 -7.43
C TRP A 92 -4.51 11.55 -7.62
N ALA A 93 -4.97 10.83 -6.60
CA ALA A 93 -5.06 9.37 -6.57
C ALA A 93 -6.50 8.93 -6.32
N SER A 94 -6.89 7.79 -6.91
CA SER A 94 -8.20 7.18 -6.70
C SER A 94 -8.06 5.91 -5.87
N CYS A 95 -8.82 5.78 -4.79
CA CYS A 95 -8.86 4.57 -3.99
C CYS A 95 -9.69 3.49 -4.70
N VAL A 96 -9.06 2.34 -4.95
CA VAL A 96 -9.76 1.18 -5.56
C VAL A 96 -10.77 0.54 -4.62
N ASN A 97 -10.59 0.71 -3.31
CA ASN A 97 -11.41 0.07 -2.28
C ASN A 97 -12.69 0.85 -1.98
N CYS A 98 -12.60 2.13 -1.57
CA CYS A 98 -13.78 2.94 -1.24
C CYS A 98 -14.24 3.88 -2.38
N GLY A 99 -13.41 4.09 -3.40
CA GLY A 99 -13.72 4.99 -4.52
C GLY A 99 -13.41 6.47 -4.28
N ASP A 100 -12.93 6.84 -3.10
CA ASP A 100 -12.54 8.21 -2.79
C ASP A 100 -11.39 8.68 -3.70
N ILE A 101 -11.37 9.99 -4.00
CA ILE A 101 -10.37 10.62 -4.87
C ILE A 101 -9.85 11.86 -4.16
N GLY A 102 -8.55 11.89 -3.90
CA GLY A 102 -7.91 12.98 -3.16
C GLY A 102 -6.54 13.37 -3.69
N PRO A 103 -6.03 14.55 -3.29
CA PRO A 103 -4.67 14.96 -3.60
C PRO A 103 -3.67 14.02 -2.92
N MET A 104 -2.54 13.77 -3.58
CA MET A 104 -1.44 13.04 -2.99
C MET A 104 -0.73 13.92 -1.97
N ILE A 105 -0.72 13.48 -0.72
CA ILE A 105 0.07 14.07 0.35
C ILE A 105 1.34 13.25 0.57
N GLU A 106 2.43 13.91 0.93
CA GLU A 106 3.69 13.24 1.24
C GLU A 106 3.66 12.62 2.63
N GLY A 107 4.36 11.49 2.77
CA GLY A 107 4.59 10.83 4.05
C GLY A 107 3.45 9.90 4.45
N ILE A 108 3.84 8.71 4.91
CA ILE A 108 2.95 7.78 5.59
C ILE A 108 3.61 7.51 6.95
N GLU A 109 2.94 7.91 8.03
CA GLU A 109 3.48 7.82 9.41
C GLU A 109 2.92 6.64 10.20
N SER A 110 1.83 6.07 9.69
CA SER A 110 1.23 4.86 10.24
C SER A 110 0.56 4.06 9.13
N LEU A 111 0.66 2.73 9.21
CA LEU A 111 -0.16 1.82 8.42
C LEU A 111 -0.87 0.87 9.37
N ASP A 112 -2.19 0.87 9.28
CA ASP A 112 -3.01 -0.19 9.83
C ASP A 112 -2.71 -1.46 9.02
N ALA A 113 -1.97 -2.39 9.62
CA ALA A 113 -1.90 -3.72 9.08
C ALA A 113 -3.26 -4.39 9.35
N TYR A 114 -4.13 -4.43 8.33
CA TYR A 114 -5.43 -5.08 8.47
C TYR A 114 -5.28 -6.58 8.69
N SER A 115 -5.47 -7.00 9.93
CA SER A 115 -5.76 -8.37 10.32
C SER A 115 -7.28 -8.54 10.39
N ASP A 116 -7.89 -9.16 9.39
CA ASP A 116 -9.19 -9.78 9.62
C ASP A 116 -8.94 -11.08 10.38
N ILE A 117 -9.03 -11.03 11.71
CA ILE A 117 -9.38 -12.20 12.52
C ILE A 117 -10.70 -11.85 13.21
N GLY A 118 -11.76 -12.42 12.63
CA GLY A 118 -13.12 -12.44 13.18
C GLY A 118 -13.85 -13.67 12.61
N GLY A 119 -13.61 -14.80 13.26
CA GLY A 119 -14.28 -16.12 13.24
C GLY A 119 -15.34 -16.46 12.18
N ALA A 120 -15.10 -17.59 11.51
CA ALA A 120 -15.96 -18.78 11.60
C ALA A 120 -15.10 -20.03 11.39
#